data_AF-A0A8J9X995-F1
#
_entry.id   AF-A0A8J9X995-F1
#
_cell.length_a   1.000
_cell.length_b   1.000
_cell.length_c   1.000
_cell.angle_alpha   90.00
_cell.angle_beta   90.00
_cell.angle_gamma   90.00
#
_symmetry.space_group_name_H-M   'P 1'
#
loop_
_entity.id
_entity.type
_entity.pdbx_description
1 polymer ?
#
loop_
_entity_poly.entity_id
_entity_poly.type
_entity_poly.pdbx_seq_one_letter_code
_entity_poly.pdbx_strand_id
1 'polypeptide(L)'
;MKTWNDGKTIAIERCVLPLDASLHKGSSGRVGVLGGSARYTGAPYYAAMASLQAGADLAFVFCAQEATLPIKSYSPELMVAPVYSASDFDPV
;
A
#
# COMPACT_ATOMS: atom_id res chain seq x y z
N MET A 1 4.85 29.96 13.63
CA MET A 1 4.60 28.85 12.70
C MET A 1 4.71 27.56 13.51
N LYS A 2 3.63 26.77 13.65
CA LYS A 2 3.70 25.51 14.41
C LYS A 2 4.57 24.51 13.65
N THR A 3 5.54 23.93 14.33
CA THR A 3 6.44 22.89 13.80
C THR A 3 5.83 21.51 14.01
N TRP A 4 6.33 20.48 13.31
CA TRP A 4 5.94 19.08 13.54
C TRP A 4 6.09 18.68 15.02
N ASN A 5 7.13 19.18 15.69
CA ASN A 5 7.39 18.87 17.09
C ASN A 5 6.27 19.36 18.04
N ASP A 6 5.56 20.43 17.68
CA ASP A 6 4.51 21.01 18.51
C ASP A 6 3.21 20.19 18.51
N GLY A 7 3.01 19.33 17.49
CA GLY A 7 1.78 18.56 17.30
C GLY A 7 1.97 17.04 17.20
N LYS A 8 3.21 16.55 17.31
CA LYS A 8 3.58 15.15 17.03
C LYS A 8 2.77 14.14 17.87
N THR A 9 2.66 14.35 19.18
CA THR A 9 1.98 13.40 20.08
C THR A 9 0.49 13.27 19.73
N ILE A 10 -0.18 14.40 19.50
CA ILE A 10 -1.60 14.45 19.12
C ILE A 10 -1.84 13.76 17.78
N ALA A 11 -0.92 13.95 16.82
CA ALA A 11 -1.01 13.29 15.52
C ALA A 11 -0.87 11.76 15.64
N ILE A 12 0.09 11.29 16.45
CA ILE A 12 0.30 9.85 16.67
C ILE A 12 -0.93 9.23 17.35
N GLU A 13 -1.45 9.82 18.41
CA GLU A 13 -2.65 9.33 19.13
C GLU A 13 -3.89 9.25 18.23
N ARG A 14 -4.00 10.14 17.24
CA ARG A 14 -5.12 10.15 16.28
C ARG A 14 -4.95 9.17 15.12
N CYS A 15 -3.71 8.87 14.74
CA CYS A 15 -3.42 8.05 13.56
C CYS A 15 -3.24 6.56 13.90
N VAL A 16 -2.83 6.23 15.13
CA VAL A 16 -2.66 4.83 15.57
C VAL A 16 -3.98 4.32 16.13
N LEU A 17 -4.59 3.35 15.45
CA LEU A 17 -5.81 2.71 15.94
C LEU A 17 -5.48 1.78 17.12
N PRO A 18 -6.29 1.80 18.21
CA PRO A 18 -6.12 0.87 19.30
C PRO A 18 -6.46 -0.56 18.86
N LEU A 19 -5.63 -1.52 19.28
CA LEU A 19 -5.89 -2.94 19.05
C LEU A 19 -6.93 -3.46 20.05
N ASP A 20 -7.99 -4.08 19.54
CA ASP A 20 -9.08 -4.64 20.34
C ASP A 20 -9.42 -6.06 19.86
N ALA A 21 -9.69 -6.97 20.80
CA ALA A 21 -9.90 -8.39 20.53
C ALA A 21 -11.22 -8.70 19.78
N SER A 22 -12.16 -7.75 19.74
CA SER A 22 -13.40 -7.86 18.96
C SER A 22 -13.23 -7.52 17.48
N LEU A 23 -12.12 -6.85 17.12
CA LEU A 23 -11.84 -6.46 15.75
C LEU A 23 -11.29 -7.65 14.94
N HIS A 24 -11.63 -7.67 13.65
CA HIS A 24 -11.20 -8.72 12.73
C HIS A 24 -10.46 -8.15 11.53
N LYS A 25 -9.87 -9.03 10.70
CA LYS A 25 -9.13 -8.64 9.49
C LYS A 25 -9.90 -7.60 8.65
N GLY A 26 -9.24 -6.49 8.36
CA GLY A 26 -9.78 -5.37 7.60
C GLY A 26 -10.49 -4.32 8.44
N SER A 27 -10.40 -4.38 9.77
CA SER A 27 -10.92 -3.39 10.73
C SER A 27 -9.91 -2.28 10.98
N SER A 28 -8.61 -2.58 10.94
CA SER A 28 -7.52 -1.63 11.20
C SER A 28 -7.01 -0.93 9.94
N GLY A 29 -7.76 -1.03 8.84
CA GLY A 29 -7.48 -0.31 7.59
C GLY A 29 -7.27 -1.23 6.38
N ARG A 30 -7.66 -0.70 5.22
CA ARG A 30 -7.50 -1.35 3.91
C ARG A 30 -6.89 -0.32 2.97
N VAL A 31 -5.66 -0.58 2.52
CA VAL A 31 -4.90 0.35 1.71
C VAL A 31 -4.83 -0.17 0.29
N GLY A 32 -5.12 0.69 -0.68
CA GLY A 32 -4.98 0.41 -2.10
C GLY A 32 -3.88 1.29 -2.69
N VAL A 33 -2.91 0.67 -3.35
CA VAL A 33 -1.86 1.35 -4.11
C VAL A 33 -2.10 1.10 -5.59
N LEU A 34 -2.35 2.16 -6.35
CA LEU A 34 -2.48 2.12 -7.80
C LEU A 34 -1.16 2.59 -8.43
N GLY A 35 -0.57 1.77 -9.28
CA GLY A 35 0.58 2.17 -10.06
C GLY A 35 1.47 1.01 -10.49
N GLY A 36 2.63 1.39 -11.01
CA GLY A 36 3.59 0.48 -11.61
C GLY A 36 3.46 0.37 -13.12
N SER A 37 4.54 -0.08 -13.74
CA SER A 37 4.63 -0.30 -15.18
C SER A 37 5.53 -1.50 -15.45
N ALA A 38 5.67 -1.87 -16.72
CA ALA A 38 6.62 -2.91 -17.13
C ALA A 38 8.06 -2.66 -16.61
N ARG A 39 8.44 -1.38 -16.44
CA ARG A 39 9.77 -0.97 -15.97
C ARG A 39 9.83 -0.71 -14.46
N TYR A 40 8.74 -0.21 -13.88
CA TYR A 40 8.75 0.31 -12.50
C TYR A 40 7.79 -0.48 -11.60
N THR A 41 8.19 -1.68 -11.21
CA THR A 41 7.41 -2.57 -10.33
C THR A 41 7.67 -2.31 -8.83
N GLY A 42 8.84 -1.77 -8.49
CA GLY A 42 9.26 -1.60 -7.09
C GLY A 42 8.49 -0.52 -6.34
N ALA A 43 8.18 0.62 -7.00
CA ALA A 43 7.49 1.74 -6.36
C ALA A 43 6.13 1.34 -5.73
N PRO A 44 5.19 0.71 -6.45
CA PRO A 44 3.93 0.28 -5.84
C PRO A 44 4.12 -0.81 -4.78
N TYR A 45 5.12 -1.70 -4.93
CA TYR A 45 5.45 -2.71 -3.93
C TYR A 45 5.86 -2.09 -2.59
N TYR A 46 6.84 -1.17 -2.60
CA TYR A 46 7.35 -0.56 -1.37
C TYR A 46 6.28 0.29 -0.68
N ALA A 47 5.45 1.01 -1.44
CA ALA A 47 4.34 1.77 -0.86
C ALA A 47 3.33 0.84 -0.15
N ALA A 48 2.97 -0.28 -0.77
CA ALA A 48 2.03 -1.23 -0.19
C ALA A 48 2.62 -1.96 1.03
N MET A 49 3.88 -2.40 0.95
CA MET A 49 4.56 -3.03 2.09
C MET A 49 4.74 -2.07 3.27
N ALA A 50 5.07 -0.81 3.00
CA ALA A 50 5.16 0.21 4.05
C ALA A 50 3.81 0.40 4.76
N SER A 51 2.69 0.29 4.05
CA SER A 51 1.36 0.37 4.66
C SER A 51 1.07 -0.80 5.61
N LEU A 52 1.46 -2.02 5.24
CA LEU A 52 1.35 -3.19 6.12
C LEU A 52 2.24 -3.01 7.35
N GLN A 53 3.49 -2.56 7.16
CA GLN A 53 4.42 -2.30 8.27
C GLN A 53 3.93 -1.17 9.19
N ALA A 54 3.18 -0.21 8.67
CA ALA A 54 2.55 0.85 9.45
C ALA A 54 1.31 0.38 10.24
N GLY A 55 0.82 -0.84 10.00
CA GLY A 55 -0.30 -1.44 10.74
C GLY A 55 -1.60 -1.59 9.96
N ALA A 56 -1.59 -1.42 8.63
CA ALA A 56 -2.77 -1.75 7.81
C ALA A 56 -3.00 -3.26 7.78
N ASP A 57 -4.25 -3.70 7.92
CA ASP A 57 -4.60 -5.13 7.88
C ASP A 57 -4.49 -5.75 6.49
N LEU A 58 -4.79 -4.94 5.47
CA LEU A 58 -4.93 -5.38 4.09
C LEU A 58 -4.29 -4.36 3.16
N ALA A 59 -3.37 -4.81 2.31
CA ALA A 59 -2.76 -4.00 1.26
C ALA A 59 -3.05 -4.60 -0.12
N PHE A 60 -3.67 -3.79 -0.97
CA PHE A 60 -3.99 -4.11 -2.35
C PHE A 60 -3.05 -3.33 -3.27
N VAL A 61 -2.53 -4.00 -4.29
CA VAL A 61 -1.76 -3.37 -5.35
C VAL A 61 -2.52 -3.54 -6.65
N PHE A 62 -2.99 -2.43 -7.19
CA PHE A 62 -3.59 -2.34 -8.51
C PHE A 62 -2.50 -1.89 -9.47
N CYS A 63 -2.10 -2.75 -10.41
CA CYS A 63 -0.95 -2.47 -11.26
C CYS A 63 -1.18 -2.83 -12.72
N ALA A 64 -0.19 -2.51 -13.54
CA ALA A 64 -0.09 -2.97 -14.91
C ALA A 64 -0.03 -4.51 -14.95
N GLN A 65 -0.56 -5.12 -16.01
CA GLN A 65 -0.51 -6.57 -16.21
C GLN A 65 0.92 -7.10 -16.17
N GLU A 66 1.86 -6.37 -16.76
CA GLU A 66 3.29 -6.69 -16.86
C GLU A 66 3.99 -6.62 -15.50
N ALA A 67 3.49 -5.78 -14.59
CA ALA A 67 4.03 -5.62 -13.23
C ALA A 67 3.50 -6.67 -12.24
N THR A 68 2.44 -7.40 -12.58
CA THR A 68 1.74 -8.29 -11.65
C THR A 68 2.61 -9.44 -11.16
N LEU A 69 3.31 -10.12 -12.05
CA LEU A 69 4.15 -11.27 -11.68
C LEU A 69 5.34 -10.85 -10.80
N PRO A 70 6.15 -9.83 -11.18
CA PRO A 70 7.23 -9.35 -10.33
C PRO A 70 6.79 -8.96 -8.92
N ILE A 71 5.69 -8.19 -8.79
CA ILE A 71 5.21 -7.72 -7.48
C ILE A 71 4.74 -8.89 -6.61
N LYS A 72 4.01 -9.87 -7.18
CA LYS A 72 3.59 -11.09 -6.46
C LYS A 72 4.78 -11.93 -5.99
N SER A 73 5.89 -11.93 -6.73
CA SER A 73 7.10 -12.66 -6.35
C SER A 73 7.87 -12.01 -5.19
N TYR A 74 7.63 -10.73 -4.88
CA TYR A 74 8.32 -10.05 -3.79
C TYR A 74 7.74 -10.37 -2.40
N SER A 75 6.43 -10.59 -2.28
CA SER A 75 5.78 -10.92 -1.00
C SER A 75 4.42 -11.62 -1.19
N PRO A 76 4.11 -12.68 -0.41
CA PRO A 76 2.80 -13.32 -0.42
C PRO A 76 1.71 -12.54 0.34
N GLU A 77 2.08 -11.50 1.10
CA GLU A 77 1.14 -10.73 1.92
C GLU A 77 0.27 -9.77 1.09
N LEU A 78 0.75 -9.36 -0.08
CA LEU A 78 0.10 -8.35 -0.92
C LEU A 78 -0.97 -8.97 -1.82
N MET A 79 -2.14 -8.32 -1.89
CA MET A 79 -3.18 -8.67 -2.85
C MET A 79 -2.96 -7.89 -4.14
N VAL A 80 -2.27 -8.50 -5.09
CA VAL A 80 -1.90 -7.86 -6.36
C VAL A 80 -2.92 -8.22 -7.45
N ALA A 81 -3.54 -7.22 -8.03
CA ALA A 81 -4.53 -7.34 -9.10
C ALA A 81 -4.12 -6.50 -10.33
N PRO A 82 -4.03 -7.09 -11.53
CA PRO A 82 -3.87 -6.33 -12.77
C PRO A 82 -5.17 -5.57 -13.08
N VAL A 83 -5.09 -4.27 -13.34
CA VAL A 83 -6.28 -3.46 -13.71
C VAL A 83 -6.08 -2.60 -14.96
N TYR A 84 -4.88 -2.57 -15.53
CA TYR A 84 -4.56 -1.90 -16.80
C TYR A 84 -3.36 -2.58 -17.50
N SER A 85 -3.10 -2.24 -18.76
CA SER A 85 -1.85 -2.60 -19.44
C SER A 85 -0.91 -1.41 -19.51
N ALA A 86 0.41 -1.66 -19.43
CA ALA A 86 1.40 -0.60 -19.56
C ALA A 86 1.35 0.11 -20.92
N SER A 87 0.97 -0.60 -22.00
CA SER A 87 0.89 -0.03 -23.35
C SER A 87 -0.16 1.07 -23.48
N ASP A 88 -1.16 1.09 -22.61
CA ASP A 88 -2.22 2.10 -22.64
C ASP A 88 -1.72 3.49 -22.22
N PHE A 89 -0.61 3.56 -21.48
CA PHE A 89 -0.07 4.79 -20.91
C PHE A 89 1.35 5.12 -21.37
N ASP A 90 2.12 4.11 -21.76
CA ASP A 90 3.48 4.24 -22.28
C ASP A 90 3.59 3.34 -23.52
N PRO A 91 3.02 3.78 -24.66
CA PRO A 91 3.16 3.08 -25.93
C PRO A 91 4.61 3.20 -26.36
N VAL A 92 5.38 2.15 -26.07
CA VAL A 92 6.74 1.97 -26.60
C VAL A 92 6.68 1.83 -28.12
#